data_AF-A0A3N0XRG2-F1
#
_entry.id   AF-A0A3N0XRG2-F1
#
_cell.length_a   1.000
_cell.length_b   1.000
_cell.length_c   1.000
_cell.angle_alpha   90.00
_cell.angle_beta   90.00
_cell.angle_gamma   90.00
#
_symmetry.space_group_name_H-M   'P 1'
#
loop_
_entity.id
_entity.type
_entity.pdbx_description
1 polymer ?
#
loop_
_entity_poly.entity_id
_entity_poly.type
_entity_poly.pdbx_seq_one_letter_code
_entity_poly.pdbx_strand_id
1 'polypeptide(L)'
;MPACNGTEDLRALQNPYTDTSQLRITNMVYKATYAIAHALHGIVCNEKRCGKNIKIEPRKVFDQLKQVNFTKNNYSVSFDSNGDPVATYELVNWQLQGDGSVHFVTVGQYDASQPKGQEFSLSRTIIWYDGSEKVPVSVCSESCPPGTRKAVKKGRPVCCYDCINCAEGEISNETGSFYWTFLN
;
A
#
# COMPACT_ATOMS: atom_id res chain seq x y z
N MET A 1 -1.16 -26.83 36.53
CA MET A 1 -1.44 -25.40 36.28
C MET A 1 -1.49 -24.69 37.61
N PRO A 2 -0.80 -23.56 37.79
CA PRO A 2 -1.00 -22.72 38.97
C PRO A 2 -2.46 -22.25 39.04
N ALA A 3 -2.97 -22.06 40.26
CA ALA A 3 -4.33 -21.59 40.48
C ALA A 3 -4.42 -20.09 40.17
N CYS A 4 -5.40 -19.71 39.34
CA CYS A 4 -5.72 -18.31 39.06
C CYS A 4 -6.66 -17.77 40.15
N ASN A 5 -6.44 -16.53 40.60
CA ASN A 5 -7.22 -15.90 41.68
C ASN A 5 -8.11 -14.74 41.21
N GLY A 6 -8.04 -14.36 39.93
CA GLY A 6 -8.84 -13.31 39.31
C GLY A 6 -8.32 -11.89 39.56
N THR A 7 -7.16 -11.73 40.20
CA THR A 7 -6.51 -10.42 40.42
C THR A 7 -5.35 -10.16 39.45
N GLU A 8 -5.13 -11.07 38.50
CA GLU A 8 -4.07 -10.96 37.50
C GLU A 8 -4.30 -9.74 36.59
N ASP A 9 -3.26 -8.92 36.39
CA ASP A 9 -3.33 -7.78 35.48
C ASP A 9 -2.96 -8.19 34.05
N LEU A 10 -3.95 -8.16 33.15
CA LEU A 10 -3.73 -8.46 31.74
C LEU A 10 -2.75 -7.47 31.08
N ARG A 11 -2.61 -6.25 31.58
CA ARG A 11 -1.67 -5.25 31.02
C ARG A 11 -0.21 -5.61 31.32
N ALA A 12 0.03 -6.42 32.34
CA ALA A 12 1.37 -6.91 32.67
C ALA A 12 1.83 -8.04 31.72
N LEU A 13 0.91 -8.59 30.91
CA LEU A 13 1.22 -9.66 29.97
C LEU A 13 1.64 -9.08 28.61
N GLN A 14 2.80 -9.53 28.13
CA GLN A 14 3.20 -9.35 26.73
C GLN A 14 2.70 -10.56 25.93
N ASN A 15 1.57 -10.40 25.24
CA ASN A 15 1.07 -11.40 24.31
C ASN A 15 0.32 -10.72 23.15
N PRO A 16 0.06 -11.42 22.03
CA PRO A 16 -0.59 -10.83 20.86
C PRO A 16 -2.03 -10.35 21.08
N TYR A 17 -2.70 -10.78 22.17
CA TYR A 17 -4.05 -10.35 22.49
C TYR A 17 -4.07 -8.99 23.21
N THR A 18 -3.08 -8.72 24.05
CA THR A 18 -2.94 -7.47 24.81
C THR A 18 -2.09 -6.43 24.08
N ASP A 19 -1.35 -6.84 23.05
CA ASP A 19 -0.57 -5.93 22.21
C ASP A 19 -1.47 -5.08 21.29
N THR A 20 -1.59 -3.79 21.62
CA THR A 20 -2.35 -2.81 20.85
C THR A 20 -1.48 -1.97 19.91
N SER A 21 -0.21 -2.34 19.71
CA SER A 21 0.70 -1.58 18.84
C SER A 21 0.28 -1.57 17.38
N GLN A 22 -0.40 -2.62 16.90
CA GLN A 22 -0.88 -2.74 15.51
C GLN A 22 -2.31 -3.27 15.43
N LEU A 23 -3.29 -2.37 15.32
CA LEU A 23 -4.72 -2.73 15.28
C LEU A 23 -5.30 -2.84 13.86
N ARG A 24 -4.54 -3.35 12.89
CA ARG A 24 -4.95 -3.39 11.48
C ARG A 24 -6.22 -4.22 11.24
N ILE A 25 -6.20 -5.49 11.66
CA ILE A 25 -7.34 -6.40 11.51
C ILE A 25 -8.50 -5.98 12.41
N THR A 26 -8.22 -5.58 13.64
CA THR A 26 -9.23 -5.08 14.59
C THR A 26 -9.95 -3.86 14.04
N ASN A 27 -9.24 -2.95 13.36
CA ASN A 27 -9.85 -1.79 12.70
C ASN A 27 -10.74 -2.21 11.52
N MET A 28 -10.38 -3.24 10.75
CA MET A 28 -11.25 -3.77 9.70
C MET A 28 -12.56 -4.35 10.26
N VAL A 29 -12.49 -5.10 11.37
CA VAL A 29 -13.69 -5.62 12.07
C VAL A 29 -14.56 -4.46 12.59
N TYR A 30 -13.93 -3.43 13.15
CA TYR A 30 -14.63 -2.22 13.57
C TYR A 30 -15.34 -1.54 12.40
N LYS A 31 -14.65 -1.33 11.26
CA LYS A 31 -15.25 -0.75 10.05
C LYS A 31 -16.42 -1.58 9.52
N ALA A 32 -16.29 -2.90 9.45
CA ALA A 32 -17.35 -3.80 9.01
C ALA A 32 -18.60 -3.69 9.90
N THR A 33 -18.40 -3.64 11.21
CA THR A 33 -19.49 -3.48 12.18
C THR A 33 -20.21 -2.14 12.00
N TYR A 34 -19.45 -1.05 11.80
CA TYR A 34 -20.03 0.26 11.54
C TYR A 34 -20.73 0.34 10.19
N ALA A 35 -20.22 -0.30 9.14
CA ALA A 35 -20.88 -0.36 7.85
C ALA A 35 -22.28 -0.99 7.96
N ILE A 36 -22.40 -2.11 8.70
CA ILE A 36 -23.69 -2.74 8.97
C ILE A 36 -24.59 -1.83 9.80
N ALA A 37 -24.06 -1.18 10.83
CA ALA A 37 -24.82 -0.24 11.65
C ALA A 37 -25.37 0.95 10.83
N HIS A 38 -24.56 1.52 9.94
CA HIS A 38 -24.95 2.58 9.04
C HIS A 38 -26.01 2.11 8.03
N ALA A 39 -25.87 0.92 7.46
CA ALA A 39 -26.88 0.34 6.57
C ALA A 39 -28.23 0.13 7.29
N LEU A 40 -28.21 -0.43 8.51
CA LEU A 40 -29.42 -0.58 9.32
C LEU A 40 -30.03 0.77 9.67
N HIS A 41 -29.21 1.77 9.99
CA HIS A 41 -29.68 3.13 10.27
C HIS A 41 -30.38 3.73 9.04
N GLY A 42 -29.85 3.55 7.84
CA GLY A 42 -30.50 4.00 6.59
C GLY A 42 -31.84 3.32 6.29
N ILE A 43 -32.07 2.10 6.80
CA ILE A 43 -33.37 1.41 6.70
C ILE A 43 -34.35 1.96 7.75
N VAL A 44 -33.88 2.16 8.98
CA VAL A 44 -34.73 2.45 10.13
C VAL A 44 -35.08 3.94 10.23
N CYS A 45 -34.17 4.80 9.78
CA CYS A 45 -34.25 6.24 9.93
C CYS A 45 -34.26 6.94 8.58
N ASN A 46 -35.17 7.90 8.40
CA ASN A 46 -35.18 8.80 7.26
C ASN A 46 -35.01 10.25 7.75
N GLU A 47 -33.89 10.89 7.37
CA GLU A 47 -33.40 12.24 7.68
C GLU A 47 -33.44 12.70 9.15
N LYS A 48 -34.58 12.60 9.85
CA LYS A 48 -34.79 13.00 11.26
C LYS A 48 -35.74 12.10 12.05
N ARG A 49 -36.40 11.11 11.42
CA ARG A 49 -37.39 10.24 12.08
C ARG A 49 -37.02 8.78 11.92
N CYS A 50 -36.98 8.06 13.03
CA CYS A 50 -36.72 6.62 13.07
C CYS A 50 -38.00 5.85 13.43
N GLY A 51 -38.35 4.87 12.61
CA GLY A 51 -39.50 4.01 12.86
C GLY A 51 -39.16 2.91 13.87
N LYS A 52 -40.00 2.70 14.88
CA LYS A 52 -39.77 1.68 15.92
C LYS A 52 -40.16 0.25 15.51
N ASN A 53 -41.00 0.09 14.47
CA ASN A 53 -41.57 -1.20 14.05
C ASN A 53 -41.27 -1.50 12.57
N ILE A 54 -40.02 -1.35 12.15
CA ILE A 54 -39.62 -1.63 10.77
C ILE A 54 -39.15 -3.08 10.68
N LYS A 55 -39.80 -3.88 9.82
CA LYS A 55 -39.34 -5.23 9.50
C LYS A 55 -38.09 -5.14 8.63
N ILE A 56 -36.97 -5.60 9.17
CA ILE A 56 -35.68 -5.61 8.47
C ILE A 56 -35.55 -6.91 7.70
N GLU A 57 -35.31 -6.80 6.40
CA GLU A 57 -35.11 -7.94 5.50
C GLU A 57 -33.64 -7.94 5.04
N PRO A 58 -32.95 -9.09 5.01
CA PRO A 58 -31.54 -9.17 4.62
C PRO A 58 -31.23 -8.52 3.27
N ARG A 59 -32.15 -8.63 2.30
CA ARG A 59 -32.01 -8.00 0.97
C ARG A 59 -31.96 -6.47 1.06
N LYS A 60 -32.79 -5.85 1.91
CA LYS A 60 -32.76 -4.40 2.14
C LYS A 60 -31.47 -3.95 2.79
N VAL A 61 -30.92 -4.76 3.71
CA VAL A 61 -29.62 -4.48 4.33
C VAL A 61 -28.51 -4.53 3.28
N PHE A 62 -28.52 -5.53 2.41
CA PHE A 62 -27.57 -5.64 1.30
C PHE A 62 -27.65 -4.44 0.33
N ASP A 63 -28.86 -4.05 -0.06
CA ASP A 63 -29.06 -2.90 -0.96
C ASP A 63 -28.62 -1.57 -0.32
N GLN A 64 -28.77 -1.43 1.01
CA GLN A 64 -28.27 -0.27 1.76
C GLN A 64 -26.76 -0.31 1.98
N LEU A 65 -26.17 -1.48 2.23
CA LEU A 65 -24.71 -1.65 2.36
C LEU A 65 -23.96 -1.14 1.13
N LYS A 66 -24.50 -1.37 -0.07
CA LYS A 66 -23.94 -0.85 -1.33
C LYS A 66 -23.90 0.67 -1.43
N GLN A 67 -24.69 1.36 -0.61
CA GLN A 67 -24.82 2.83 -0.63
C GLN A 67 -24.14 3.48 0.58
N VAL A 68 -23.55 2.69 1.48
CA VAL A 68 -22.84 3.20 2.65
C VAL A 68 -21.65 4.04 2.20
N ASN A 69 -21.64 5.29 2.65
CA ASN A 69 -20.53 6.21 2.49
C ASN A 69 -20.46 7.12 3.71
N PHE A 70 -19.48 6.88 4.59
CA PHE A 70 -19.27 7.71 5.78
C PHE A 70 -17.80 7.80 6.13
N THR A 71 -17.45 8.82 6.91
CA THR A 71 -16.12 8.99 7.50
C THR A 71 -16.25 9.07 9.01
N LYS A 72 -15.45 8.28 9.74
CA LYS A 72 -15.38 8.32 11.20
C LYS A 72 -13.93 8.17 11.65
N ASN A 73 -13.48 9.05 12.55
CA ASN A 73 -12.12 9.04 13.10
C ASN A 73 -11.02 8.98 12.00
N ASN A 74 -11.16 9.81 10.95
CA ASN A 74 -10.29 9.84 9.77
C ASN A 74 -10.25 8.57 8.91
N TYR A 75 -11.15 7.60 9.13
CA TYR A 75 -11.33 6.49 8.21
C TYR A 75 -12.61 6.64 7.41
N SER A 76 -12.47 6.68 6.09
CA SER A 76 -13.60 6.55 5.16
C SER A 76 -13.98 5.08 4.98
N VAL A 77 -15.28 4.81 4.84
CA VAL A 77 -15.83 3.51 4.51
C VAL A 77 -16.85 3.70 3.40
N SER A 78 -16.54 3.12 2.25
CA SER A 78 -17.39 3.01 1.07
C SER A 78 -17.01 1.76 0.31
N PHE A 79 -17.89 1.31 -0.58
CA PHE A 79 -17.70 0.11 -1.39
C PHE A 79 -17.81 0.45 -2.88
N ASP A 80 -17.04 -0.24 -3.70
CA ASP A 80 -17.15 -0.16 -5.15
C ASP A 80 -18.32 -1.00 -5.70
N SER A 81 -18.46 -1.09 -7.02
CA SER A 81 -19.51 -1.87 -7.67
C SER A 81 -19.46 -3.37 -7.39
N ASN A 82 -18.28 -3.90 -7.03
CA ASN A 82 -18.08 -5.31 -6.68
C ASN A 82 -18.34 -5.56 -5.18
N GLY A 83 -18.44 -4.50 -4.37
CA GLY A 83 -18.57 -4.57 -2.92
C GLY A 83 -17.24 -4.53 -2.19
N ASP A 84 -16.14 -4.19 -2.87
CA ASP A 84 -14.83 -4.09 -2.28
C ASP A 84 -14.64 -2.71 -1.64
N PRO A 85 -14.05 -2.63 -0.43
CA PRO A 85 -13.72 -1.35 0.17
C PRO A 85 -12.59 -0.66 -0.60
N VAL A 86 -12.57 0.67 -0.55
CA VAL A 86 -11.46 1.46 -1.11
C VAL A 86 -10.14 1.02 -0.47
N ALA A 87 -9.17 0.63 -1.32
CA ALA A 87 -7.89 0.12 -0.88
C ALA A 87 -6.95 1.24 -0.38
N THR A 88 -6.56 1.17 0.89
CA THR A 88 -5.55 2.04 1.48
C THR A 88 -4.52 1.20 2.22
N TYR A 89 -3.24 1.38 1.91
CA TYR A 89 -2.14 0.63 2.48
C TYR A 89 -1.06 1.55 3.03
N GLU A 90 -0.46 1.16 4.15
CA GLU A 90 0.77 1.78 4.66
C GLU A 90 1.98 1.13 3.98
N LEU A 91 2.94 1.94 3.54
CA LEU A 91 4.25 1.44 3.14
C LEU A 91 5.14 1.34 4.38
N VAL A 92 5.54 0.12 4.74
CA VAL A 92 6.37 -0.15 5.93
C VAL A 92 7.77 -0.55 5.52
N ASN A 93 8.76 0.18 6.03
CA ASN A 93 10.18 -0.12 5.88
C ASN A 93 10.69 -0.80 7.16
N TRP A 94 11.36 -1.94 7.00
CA TRP A 94 11.92 -2.72 8.09
C TRP A 94 13.34 -2.21 8.35
N GLN A 95 13.54 -1.53 9.47
CA GLN A 95 14.79 -0.86 9.78
C GLN A 95 15.53 -1.62 10.87
N LEU A 96 16.67 -2.20 10.52
CA LEU A 96 17.56 -2.89 11.45
C LEU A 96 18.21 -1.85 12.38
N GLN A 97 18.08 -2.07 13.67
CA GLN A 97 18.67 -1.24 14.71
C GLN A 97 20.07 -1.75 15.08
N GLY A 98 20.87 -0.90 15.73
CA GLY A 98 22.23 -1.26 16.15
C GLY A 98 22.30 -2.42 17.17
N ASP A 99 21.20 -2.72 17.86
CA ASP A 99 21.06 -3.85 18.78
C ASP A 99 20.58 -5.15 18.10
N GLY A 100 20.40 -5.13 16.78
CA GLY A 100 19.92 -6.26 15.98
C GLY A 100 18.39 -6.41 15.94
N SER A 101 17.65 -5.55 16.63
CA SER A 101 16.18 -5.53 16.54
C SER A 101 15.71 -4.94 15.21
N VAL A 102 14.48 -5.28 14.80
CA VAL A 102 13.86 -4.74 13.57
C VAL A 102 12.70 -3.85 13.96
N HIS A 103 12.77 -2.58 13.56
CA HIS A 103 11.67 -1.63 13.70
C HIS A 103 10.86 -1.55 12.41
N PHE A 104 9.54 -1.66 12.54
CA PHE A 104 8.60 -1.47 11.44
C PHE A 104 8.19 0.00 11.36
N VAL A 105 8.75 0.73 10.41
CA VAL A 105 8.53 2.18 10.28
C VAL A 105 7.65 2.44 9.06
N THR A 106 6.49 3.07 9.26
CA THR A 106 5.67 3.57 8.15
C THR A 106 6.38 4.74 7.48
N VAL A 107 6.72 4.58 6.19
CA VAL A 107 7.47 5.56 5.38
C VAL A 107 6.65 6.17 4.25
N GLY A 108 5.43 5.68 4.05
CA GLY A 108 4.55 6.17 3.01
C GLY A 108 3.18 5.51 3.06
N GLN A 109 2.37 5.78 2.06
CA GLN A 109 1.04 5.21 1.91
C GLN A 109 0.68 5.04 0.44
N TYR A 110 -0.25 4.13 0.19
CA TYR A 110 -0.97 3.98 -1.05
C TYR A 110 -2.45 4.18 -0.79
N ASP A 111 -3.10 5.08 -1.53
CA ASP A 111 -4.53 5.39 -1.42
C ASP A 111 -5.19 5.32 -2.79
N ALA A 112 -5.97 4.25 -3.02
CA ALA A 112 -6.66 4.01 -4.28
C ALA A 112 -7.81 4.99 -4.56
N SER A 113 -8.20 5.84 -3.61
CA SER A 113 -9.18 6.90 -3.85
C SER A 113 -8.61 8.10 -4.60
N GLN A 114 -7.28 8.23 -4.66
CA GLN A 114 -6.61 9.36 -5.30
C GLN A 114 -6.60 9.25 -6.83
N PRO A 115 -6.40 10.37 -7.56
CA PRO A 115 -6.24 10.34 -9.01
C PRO A 115 -5.05 9.49 -9.45
N LYS A 116 -5.14 8.98 -10.69
CA LYS A 116 -4.07 8.18 -11.29
C LYS A 116 -2.72 8.89 -11.29
N GLY A 117 -1.71 8.25 -10.71
CA GLY A 117 -0.36 8.78 -10.51
C GLY A 117 -0.15 9.50 -9.18
N GLN A 118 -1.18 9.63 -8.34
CA GLN A 118 -1.12 10.27 -7.02
C GLN A 118 -1.52 9.33 -5.88
N GLU A 119 -1.80 8.06 -6.18
CA GLU A 119 -2.17 7.05 -5.19
C GLU A 119 -1.02 6.76 -4.24
N PHE A 120 0.22 6.84 -4.71
CA PHE A 120 1.41 6.54 -3.93
C PHE A 120 2.08 7.82 -3.41
N SER A 121 2.37 7.86 -2.11
CA SER A 121 3.17 8.92 -1.51
C SER A 121 4.15 8.40 -0.47
N LEU A 122 5.35 8.99 -0.47
CA LEU A 122 6.35 8.79 0.57
C LEU A 122 6.30 9.97 1.54
N SER A 123 6.18 9.68 2.83
CA SER A 123 6.19 10.68 3.90
C SER A 123 7.54 10.75 4.61
N ARG A 124 8.39 9.73 4.45
CA ARG A 124 9.73 9.64 5.02
C ARG A 124 10.70 8.96 4.05
N THR A 125 11.98 9.20 4.25
CA THR A 125 13.04 8.51 3.51
C THR A 125 13.09 7.03 3.88
N ILE A 126 13.42 6.18 2.91
CA ILE A 126 13.63 4.74 3.10
C ILE A 126 15.10 4.54 3.52
N ILE A 127 15.30 3.76 4.58
CA ILE A 127 16.62 3.28 4.97
C ILE A 127 16.83 1.92 4.32
N TRP A 128 17.88 1.81 3.51
CA TRP A 128 18.25 0.59 2.80
C TRP A 128 19.10 -0.32 3.68
N TYR A 129 19.34 -1.55 3.20
CA TYR A 129 20.02 -2.60 3.96
C TYR A 129 21.41 -2.18 4.47
N ASP A 130 22.13 -1.35 3.73
CA ASP A 130 23.45 -0.84 4.10
C ASP A 130 23.39 0.38 5.05
N GLY A 131 22.20 0.74 5.53
CA GLY A 131 21.95 1.92 6.36
C GLY A 131 21.92 3.23 5.58
N SER A 132 22.08 3.21 4.25
CA SER A 132 22.04 4.42 3.43
C SER A 132 20.61 4.85 3.12
N GLU A 133 20.44 6.14 2.83
CA GLU A 133 19.23 6.71 2.24
C GLU A 133 19.25 6.69 0.71
N LYS A 134 20.38 6.26 0.12
CA LYS A 134 20.59 6.30 -1.32
C LYS A 134 19.82 5.17 -1.99
N VAL A 135 18.91 5.52 -2.89
CA VAL A 135 18.14 4.55 -3.67
C VAL A 135 19.09 3.62 -4.43
N PRO A 136 19.02 2.29 -4.23
CA PRO A 136 19.87 1.34 -4.90
C PRO A 136 19.48 1.21 -6.37
N VAL A 137 20.49 0.97 -7.19
CA VAL A 137 20.29 0.69 -8.62
C VAL A 137 19.89 -0.77 -8.77
N SER A 138 18.74 -1.03 -9.38
CA SER A 138 18.21 -2.37 -9.64
C SER A 138 17.85 -2.53 -11.11
N VAL A 139 18.87 -2.59 -11.96
CA VAL A 139 18.74 -2.74 -13.42
C VAL A 139 19.47 -3.99 -13.90
N CYS A 140 19.02 -4.58 -15.01
CA CYS A 140 19.68 -5.75 -15.59
C CYS A 140 21.01 -5.40 -16.26
N SER A 141 21.04 -4.25 -16.93
CA SER A 141 22.21 -3.69 -17.59
C SER A 141 22.29 -2.21 -17.23
N GLU A 142 23.48 -1.74 -16.89
CA GLU A 142 23.76 -0.32 -16.70
C GLU A 142 23.41 0.50 -17.95
N SER A 143 23.25 1.81 -17.79
CA SER A 143 22.99 2.67 -18.96
C SER A 143 24.24 2.75 -19.84
N CYS A 144 24.05 2.58 -21.15
CA CYS A 144 25.18 2.62 -22.09
C CYS A 144 25.76 4.04 -22.18
N PRO A 145 27.09 4.21 -21.99
CA PRO A 145 27.72 5.52 -22.08
C PRO A 145 27.71 6.07 -23.52
N PRO A 146 27.89 7.40 -23.70
CA PRO A 146 28.07 7.99 -25.01
C PRO A 146 29.16 7.29 -25.82
N GLY A 147 28.96 7.17 -27.14
CA GLY A 147 29.80 6.38 -28.04
C GLY A 147 29.45 4.89 -28.11
N THR A 148 28.49 4.43 -27.31
CA THR A 148 27.97 3.06 -27.35
C THR A 148 26.45 3.05 -27.51
N ARG A 149 25.92 1.97 -28.09
CA ARG A 149 24.49 1.74 -28.30
C ARG A 149 24.03 0.45 -27.65
N LYS A 150 22.76 0.40 -27.27
CA LYS A 150 22.13 -0.82 -26.75
C LYS A 150 21.99 -1.88 -27.84
N ALA A 151 22.38 -3.11 -27.52
CA ALA A 151 22.15 -4.29 -28.34
C ALA A 151 21.39 -5.35 -27.53
N VAL A 152 20.23 -5.76 -28.04
CA VAL A 152 19.36 -6.72 -27.36
C VAL A 152 20.05 -8.09 -27.28
N LYS A 153 20.07 -8.67 -26.09
CA LYS A 153 20.58 -10.03 -25.87
C LYS A 153 19.54 -11.06 -26.30
N LYS A 154 19.82 -11.81 -27.37
CA LYS A 154 18.95 -12.91 -27.80
C LYS A 154 18.76 -13.91 -26.66
N GLY A 155 17.51 -14.24 -26.34
CA GLY A 155 17.17 -15.16 -25.24
C GLY A 155 17.12 -14.53 -23.85
N ARG A 156 17.29 -13.22 -23.70
CA ARG A 156 17.11 -12.47 -22.44
C ARG A 156 15.94 -11.48 -22.55
N PRO A 157 15.39 -11.00 -21.41
CA PRO A 157 14.37 -9.95 -21.41
C PRO A 157 14.83 -8.64 -22.07
N VAL A 158 13.88 -7.83 -22.56
CA VAL A 158 14.16 -6.58 -23.30
C VAL A 158 14.97 -5.55 -22.49
N CYS A 159 14.86 -5.56 -21.16
CA CYS A 159 15.65 -4.68 -20.28
C CYS A 159 17.13 -5.08 -20.17
N CYS A 160 17.52 -6.24 -20.69
CA CYS A 160 18.89 -6.76 -20.65
C CYS A 160 19.55 -6.62 -22.02
N TYR A 161 20.56 -5.76 -22.10
CA TYR A 161 21.28 -5.45 -23.33
C TYR A 161 22.78 -5.39 -23.11
N ASP A 162 23.55 -5.47 -24.19
CA ASP A 162 24.97 -5.12 -24.21
C ASP A 162 25.15 -3.69 -24.74
N CYS A 163 26.21 -3.04 -24.31
CA CYS A 163 26.63 -1.76 -24.89
C CYS A 163 27.70 -2.05 -25.94
N ILE A 164 27.37 -1.84 -27.21
CA ILE A 164 28.26 -2.05 -28.34
C ILE A 164 28.73 -0.69 -28.84
N ASN A 165 30.01 -0.55 -29.16
CA ASN A 165 30.55 0.67 -29.75
C ASN A 165 29.82 1.02 -31.05
N CYS A 166 29.59 2.31 -31.26
CA CYS A 166 29.15 2.81 -32.56
C CYS A 166 30.17 2.43 -33.64
N ALA A 167 29.69 2.16 -34.86
CA ALA A 167 30.60 1.90 -35.96
C ALA A 167 31.34 3.19 -36.37
N GLU A 168 32.40 3.06 -37.16
CA GLU A 168 33.12 4.21 -37.67
C GLU A 168 32.19 5.13 -38.49
N GLY A 169 32.20 6.43 -38.17
CA GLY A 169 31.27 7.41 -38.76
C GLY A 169 29.93 7.53 -38.04
N GLU A 170 29.65 6.71 -37.02
CA GLU A 170 28.43 6.76 -36.22
C GLU A 170 28.71 7.30 -34.81
N ILE A 171 27.77 8.05 -34.25
CA ILE A 171 27.83 8.58 -32.88
C ILE A 171 26.56 8.27 -32.10
N SER A 172 26.70 8.12 -30.80
CA SER A 172 25.61 8.14 -29.84
C SER A 172 25.95 9.15 -28.76
N ASN A 173 25.27 10.29 -28.77
CA ASN A 173 25.56 11.40 -27.86
C ASN A 173 24.76 11.32 -26.55
N GLU A 174 23.77 10.44 -26.49
CA GLU A 174 22.85 10.29 -25.37
C GLU A 174 23.11 8.97 -24.63
N THR A 175 23.13 9.05 -23.30
CA THR A 175 23.27 7.87 -22.44
C THR A 175 22.05 6.95 -22.61
N GLY A 176 22.29 5.67 -22.88
CA GLY A 176 21.24 4.67 -22.95
C GLY A 176 20.42 4.66 -24.25
N SER A 177 20.95 5.23 -25.34
CA SER A 177 20.29 5.21 -26.65
C SER A 177 20.33 3.82 -27.31
N PHE A 178 19.24 3.47 -28.00
CA PHE A 178 19.20 2.34 -28.95
C PHE A 178 19.71 2.73 -30.34
N TYR A 179 19.73 4.02 -30.63
CA TYR A 179 19.98 4.58 -31.95
C TYR A 179 21.33 5.31 -31.99
N TRP A 180 21.83 5.48 -33.20
CA TRP A 180 23.04 6.24 -33.51
C TRP A 180 22.72 7.18 -34.68
N THR A 181 23.50 8.26 -34.79
CA THR A 181 23.46 9.18 -35.93
C THR A 181 24.81 9.24 -36.62
N PHE A 182 24.87 9.58 -37.90
CA PHE A 182 26.14 9.74 -38.60
C PHE A 182 26.81 11.07 -38.24
N LEU A 183 28.14 11.09 -38.26
CA LEU A 183 28.94 12.32 -38.30
C LEU A 183 28.71 12.97 -39.67
N ASN A 184 28.02 14.11 -39.69
CA ASN A 184 27.96 14.99 -40.88
C ASN A 184 29.28 15.72 -41.08
#